data_AF-A0A832LJY9-F1
#
_entry.id   AF-A0A832LJY9-F1
#
_cell.length_a   1.000
_cell.length_b   1.000
_cell.length_c   1.000
_cell.angle_alpha   90.00
_cell.angle_beta   90.00
_cell.angle_gamma   90.00
#
_symmetry.space_group_name_H-M   'P 1'
#
loop_
_entity.id
_entity.type
_entity.pdbx_description
1 polymer ?
#
loop_
_entity_poly.entity_id
_entity_poly.type
_entity_poly.pdbx_seq_one_letter_code
_entity_poly.pdbx_strand_id
1 'polypeptide(L)'
;MNGRIDLHTHSLLSDGELLPSEIARRACVLGHEAVAITDHIDASNINTIEYLIDAVSDVNENWDIQVIPGAEITHAPIEIVDKLAVKARRLGAEIIVVHGETIVEPVLKGTNRAALESSEVDILAHPGLIGYDEAEMARENDIALEITARSGHCLANGHVASVGMEVGASLVINTDTHHPADLISYNVAYQIGLGAGIPEKKLKKVLKDNPKRILKRNGIKI
;
A
#
# COMPACT_ATOMS: atom_id res chain seq x y z
N MET A 1 3.33 -7.29 -21.95
CA MET A 1 2.45 -7.48 -20.78
C MET A 1 2.60 -6.25 -19.90
N ASN A 2 1.52 -5.69 -19.36
CA ASN A 2 1.62 -4.58 -18.41
C ASN A 2 1.80 -5.18 -17.01
N GLY A 3 3.04 -5.28 -16.54
CA GLY A 3 3.34 -5.74 -15.20
C GLY A 3 2.62 -4.90 -14.16
N ARG A 4 1.77 -5.53 -13.34
CA ARG A 4 1.11 -4.87 -12.20
C ARG A 4 2.12 -4.76 -11.05
N ILE A 5 2.07 -3.64 -10.34
CA ILE A 5 2.75 -3.44 -9.06
C ILE A 5 1.65 -3.27 -8.03
N ASP A 6 1.66 -4.12 -7.01
CA ASP A 6 0.73 -4.03 -5.87
C ASP A 6 1.55 -3.77 -4.62
N LEU A 7 1.29 -2.69 -3.89
CA LEU A 7 2.12 -2.25 -2.77
C LEU A 7 1.43 -2.45 -1.41
N HIS A 8 0.32 -3.19 -1.35
CA HIS A 8 -0.43 -3.43 -0.12
C HIS A 8 -1.05 -4.83 -0.12
N THR A 9 -0.42 -5.77 0.59
CA THR A 9 -0.90 -7.15 0.78
C THR A 9 -0.47 -7.70 2.14
N HIS A 10 -1.22 -8.67 2.68
CA HIS A 10 -1.04 -9.23 4.02
C HIS A 10 -0.76 -10.73 3.94
N SER A 11 0.10 -11.21 4.82
CA SER A 11 0.51 -12.61 4.92
C SER A 11 0.14 -13.22 6.26
N LEU A 12 0.48 -14.50 6.45
CA LEU A 12 0.33 -15.21 7.72
C LEU A 12 1.19 -14.62 8.87
N LEU A 13 2.04 -13.62 8.61
CA LEU A 13 2.80 -12.92 9.64
C LEU A 13 1.97 -11.83 10.36
N SER A 14 0.76 -11.54 9.87
CA SER A 14 -0.27 -10.79 10.58
C SER A 14 -1.63 -11.47 10.48
N ASP A 15 -2.54 -10.99 9.63
CA ASP A 15 -3.92 -11.47 9.50
C ASP A 15 -4.30 -11.91 8.07
N GLY A 16 -3.34 -11.93 7.15
CA GLY A 16 -3.49 -12.58 5.86
C GLY A 16 -3.53 -14.11 5.99
N GLU A 17 -4.14 -14.76 5.00
CA GLU A 17 -4.30 -16.23 4.97
C GLU A 17 -3.20 -16.96 4.19
N LEU A 18 -2.27 -16.21 3.58
CA LEU A 18 -1.30 -16.72 2.63
C LEU A 18 0.14 -16.65 3.17
N LEU A 19 0.94 -17.66 2.82
CA LEU A 19 2.40 -17.56 2.98
C LEU A 19 2.96 -16.46 2.07
N PRO A 20 4.06 -15.77 2.46
CA PRO A 20 4.74 -14.82 1.58
C PRO A 20 5.07 -15.38 0.19
N SER A 21 5.55 -16.62 0.13
CA SER A 21 5.85 -17.32 -1.12
C SER A 21 4.58 -17.67 -1.91
N GLU A 22 3.44 -17.90 -1.27
CA GLU A 22 2.19 -18.14 -1.98
C GLU A 22 1.64 -16.85 -2.60
N ILE A 23 1.72 -15.72 -1.88
CA ILE A 23 1.39 -14.38 -2.42
C ILE A 23 2.20 -14.13 -3.69
N ALA A 24 3.52 -14.29 -3.61
CA ALA A 24 4.41 -14.12 -4.75
C ALA A 24 4.04 -15.03 -5.92
N ARG A 25 3.74 -16.31 -5.66
CA ARG A 25 3.39 -17.27 -6.72
C ARG A 25 2.10 -16.89 -7.43
N ARG A 26 1.08 -16.47 -6.68
CA ARG A 26 -0.20 -16.00 -7.23
C ARG A 26 -0.02 -14.71 -8.02
N ALA A 27 0.79 -13.78 -7.51
CA ALA A 27 1.15 -12.55 -8.21
C ALA A 27 1.85 -12.82 -9.55
N CYS A 28 2.81 -13.77 -9.61
CA CYS A 28 3.43 -14.22 -10.86
C CYS A 28 2.38 -14.74 -11.87
N VAL A 29 1.45 -15.60 -11.43
CA VAL A 29 0.40 -16.15 -12.30
C VAL A 29 -0.50 -15.05 -12.86
N LEU A 30 -0.74 -13.99 -12.09
CA LEU A 30 -1.50 -12.80 -12.50
C LEU A 30 -0.69 -11.78 -13.32
N GLY A 31 0.60 -12.04 -13.56
CA GLY A 31 1.49 -11.18 -14.34
C GLY A 31 1.93 -9.91 -13.61
N HIS A 32 2.11 -9.98 -12.28
CA HIS A 32 2.72 -8.91 -11.51
C HIS A 32 4.22 -8.82 -11.79
N GLU A 33 4.73 -7.59 -11.81
CA GLU A 33 6.16 -7.27 -11.84
C GLU A 33 6.71 -7.17 -10.41
N ALA A 34 5.89 -6.64 -9.50
CA ALA A 34 6.25 -6.55 -8.08
C ALA A 34 5.01 -6.68 -7.17
N VAL A 35 5.23 -7.18 -5.97
CA VAL A 35 4.23 -7.22 -4.89
C VAL A 35 4.90 -6.86 -3.56
N ALA A 36 4.37 -5.90 -2.82
CA ALA A 36 4.79 -5.63 -1.45
C ALA A 36 3.92 -6.39 -0.47
N ILE A 37 4.55 -7.01 0.52
CA ILE A 37 3.89 -7.62 1.67
C ILE A 37 4.08 -6.65 2.84
N THR A 38 2.98 -6.12 3.32
CA THR A 38 2.91 -5.02 4.29
C THR A 38 2.02 -5.48 5.45
N ASP A 39 2.45 -6.54 6.11
CA ASP A 39 1.74 -7.09 7.27
C ASP A 39 1.42 -6.02 8.32
N HIS A 40 0.27 -6.15 8.98
CA HIS A 40 -0.13 -5.23 10.04
C HIS A 40 0.87 -5.27 11.20
N ILE A 41 1.34 -4.09 11.60
CA ILE A 41 2.24 -3.93 12.74
C ILE A 41 1.80 -2.86 13.74
N ASP A 42 2.15 -3.12 14.99
CA ASP A 42 2.20 -2.16 16.08
C ASP A 42 3.48 -2.39 16.92
N ALA A 43 3.56 -1.81 18.11
CA ALA A 43 4.73 -1.99 18.98
C ALA A 43 4.96 -3.44 19.42
N SER A 44 3.94 -4.30 19.39
CA SER A 44 3.98 -5.69 19.87
C SER A 44 4.66 -6.64 18.90
N ASN A 45 4.52 -6.42 17.59
CA ASN A 45 4.92 -7.39 16.55
C ASN A 45 5.86 -6.81 15.48
N ILE A 46 6.22 -5.52 15.49
CA ILE A 46 7.04 -4.88 14.44
C ILE A 46 8.33 -5.62 14.03
N ASN A 47 8.89 -6.49 14.87
CA ASN A 47 10.05 -7.30 14.50
C ASN A 47 9.71 -8.40 13.48
N THR A 48 8.43 -8.60 13.11
CA THR A 48 8.03 -9.52 12.02
C THR A 48 8.60 -9.13 10.66
N ILE A 49 8.99 -7.87 10.49
CA ILE A 49 9.66 -7.36 9.29
C ILE A 49 10.93 -8.18 9.00
N GLU A 50 11.72 -8.53 10.02
CA GLU A 50 12.95 -9.32 9.84
C GLU A 50 12.62 -10.74 9.33
N TYR A 51 11.57 -11.38 9.87
CA TYR A 51 11.11 -12.69 9.39
C TYR A 51 10.57 -12.62 7.96
N LEU A 52 9.91 -11.51 7.60
CA LEU A 52 9.41 -11.31 6.23
C LEU A 52 10.57 -11.18 5.25
N ILE A 53 11.61 -10.41 5.59
CA ILE A 53 12.83 -10.26 4.77
C ILE A 53 13.44 -11.64 4.49
N ASP A 54 13.63 -12.45 5.52
CA ASP A 54 14.15 -13.82 5.38
C ASP A 54 13.26 -14.67 4.47
N ALA A 55 11.94 -14.59 4.65
CA ALA A 55 10.97 -15.37 3.87
C ALA A 55 10.93 -15.01 2.38
N VAL A 56 11.18 -13.74 2.03
CA VAL A 56 11.11 -13.27 0.64
C VAL A 56 12.45 -13.31 -0.08
N SER A 57 13.58 -13.46 0.64
CA SER A 57 14.93 -13.54 0.04
C SER A 57 15.02 -14.69 -0.97
N ASP A 58 14.67 -15.92 -0.55
CA ASP A 58 14.69 -17.09 -1.42
C ASP A 58 13.75 -16.92 -2.63
N VAL A 59 12.60 -16.26 -2.42
CA VAL A 59 11.64 -16.02 -3.50
C VAL A 59 12.22 -15.08 -4.55
N ASN A 60 12.79 -13.95 -4.12
CA ASN A 60 13.41 -12.96 -5.00
C ASN A 60 14.63 -13.50 -5.75
N GLU A 61 15.40 -14.39 -5.12
CA GLU A 61 16.56 -15.02 -5.77
C GLU A 61 16.18 -16.04 -6.85
N ASN A 62 15.02 -16.69 -6.72
CA ASN A 62 14.67 -17.84 -7.54
C ASN A 62 13.54 -17.57 -8.55
N TRP A 63 12.69 -16.57 -8.33
CA TRP A 63 11.48 -16.34 -9.15
C TRP A 63 11.54 -15.00 -9.88
N ASP A 64 10.85 -14.92 -11.03
CA ASP A 64 10.75 -13.70 -11.85
C ASP A 64 9.65 -12.77 -11.33
N ILE A 65 9.82 -12.28 -10.10
CA ILE A 65 8.98 -11.27 -9.44
C ILE A 65 9.78 -10.56 -8.36
N GLN A 66 9.55 -9.26 -8.20
CA GLN A 66 10.10 -8.51 -7.06
C GLN A 66 9.09 -8.52 -5.89
N VAL A 67 9.38 -9.29 -4.85
CA VAL A 67 8.66 -9.27 -3.58
C VAL A 67 9.32 -8.28 -2.63
N ILE A 68 8.55 -7.34 -2.12
CA ILE A 68 9.07 -6.19 -1.36
C ILE A 68 8.64 -6.35 0.10
N PRO A 69 9.58 -6.52 1.05
CA PRO A 69 9.25 -6.56 2.47
C PRO A 69 8.84 -5.15 2.92
N GLY A 70 7.64 -5.01 3.46
CA GLY A 70 7.10 -3.75 3.95
C GLY A 70 6.39 -3.93 5.29
N ALA A 71 5.65 -2.90 5.68
CA ALA A 71 4.86 -2.88 6.90
C ALA A 71 3.65 -1.96 6.74
N GLU A 72 2.52 -2.34 7.33
CA GLU A 72 1.40 -1.42 7.54
C GLU A 72 1.25 -1.10 9.02
N ILE A 73 1.34 0.16 9.40
CA ILE A 73 1.05 0.59 10.77
C ILE A 73 -0.47 0.68 10.94
N THR A 74 -1.01 -0.16 11.82
CA THR A 74 -2.46 -0.36 11.94
C THR A 74 -2.92 -0.19 13.38
N HIS A 75 -3.96 0.64 13.59
CA HIS A 75 -4.57 0.91 14.91
C HIS A 75 -3.61 1.36 16.03
N ALA A 76 -2.38 1.77 15.71
CA ALA A 76 -1.43 2.29 16.68
C ALA A 76 -1.89 3.65 17.26
N PRO A 77 -1.49 4.00 18.50
CA PRO A 77 -1.67 5.36 19.00
C PRO A 77 -1.07 6.40 18.06
N ILE A 78 -1.83 7.47 17.79
CA ILE A 78 -1.46 8.54 16.86
C ILE A 78 -0.08 9.12 17.19
N GLU A 79 0.24 9.27 18.48
CA GLU A 79 1.48 9.85 18.98
C GLU A 79 2.73 9.02 18.66
N ILE A 80 2.56 7.76 18.26
CA ILE A 80 3.69 6.86 17.96
C ILE A 80 3.75 6.41 16.50
N VAL A 81 2.87 6.88 15.62
CA VAL A 81 2.87 6.49 14.19
C VAL A 81 4.23 6.76 13.55
N ASP A 82 4.77 7.98 13.68
CA ASP A 82 6.09 8.31 13.13
C ASP A 82 7.22 7.49 13.77
N LYS A 83 7.16 7.27 15.09
CA LYS A 83 8.13 6.42 15.79
C LYS A 83 8.12 4.98 15.28
N LEU A 84 6.95 4.44 14.96
CA LEU A 84 6.81 3.10 14.38
C LEU A 84 7.32 3.08 12.94
N ALA A 85 7.01 4.10 12.13
CA ALA A 85 7.51 4.20 10.76
C ALA A 85 9.06 4.25 10.71
N VAL A 86 9.68 5.10 11.53
CA VAL A 86 11.14 5.15 11.68
C VAL A 86 11.71 3.81 12.14
N LYS A 87 11.04 3.12 13.07
CA LYS A 87 11.49 1.80 13.54
C LYS A 87 11.35 0.75 12.44
N ALA A 88 10.24 0.72 11.70
CA ALA A 88 10.00 -0.21 10.60
C ALA A 88 11.07 -0.05 9.51
N ARG A 89 11.37 1.20 9.13
CA ARG A 89 12.45 1.50 8.17
C ARG A 89 13.80 0.95 8.63
N ARG A 90 14.15 1.16 9.91
CA ARG A 90 15.40 0.64 10.49
C ARG A 90 15.49 -0.88 10.52
N LEU A 91 14.36 -1.57 10.64
CA LEU A 91 14.26 -3.03 10.59
C LEU A 91 14.25 -3.58 9.15
N GLY A 92 14.27 -2.70 8.15
CA GLY A 92 14.40 -3.09 6.75
C GLY A 92 13.08 -3.10 5.96
N ALA A 93 11.98 -2.54 6.48
CA ALA A 93 10.80 -2.31 5.67
C ALA A 93 11.14 -1.34 4.52
N GLU A 94 10.98 -1.80 3.28
CA GLU A 94 11.26 -1.02 2.09
C GLU A 94 10.04 -0.19 1.64
N ILE A 95 8.84 -0.60 2.04
CA ILE A 95 7.58 0.14 1.87
C ILE A 95 6.86 0.25 3.21
N ILE A 96 6.46 1.47 3.56
CA ILE A 96 5.71 1.73 4.79
C ILE A 96 4.34 2.30 4.44
N VAL A 97 3.31 1.59 4.89
CA VAL A 97 1.91 1.97 4.73
C VAL A 97 1.35 2.34 6.11
N VAL A 98 0.38 3.25 6.14
CA VAL A 98 -0.43 3.49 7.35
C VAL A 98 -1.88 3.23 7.01
N HIS A 99 -2.54 2.44 7.86
CA HIS A 99 -3.97 2.18 7.77
C HIS A 99 -4.74 3.50 8.02
N GLY A 100 -5.34 4.06 6.97
CA GLY A 100 -6.04 5.34 7.06
C GLY A 100 -7.43 5.24 7.68
N GLU A 101 -8.08 6.39 7.86
CA GLU A 101 -9.38 6.55 8.52
C GLU A 101 -10.57 6.06 7.67
N THR A 102 -10.50 4.80 7.26
CA THR A 102 -11.52 4.12 6.47
C THR A 102 -12.89 4.18 7.13
N ILE A 103 -13.96 4.12 6.34
CA ILE A 103 -15.33 4.31 6.82
C ILE A 103 -15.97 3.05 7.43
N VAL A 104 -15.26 1.92 7.41
CA VAL A 104 -15.77 0.60 7.82
C VAL A 104 -15.15 0.08 9.12
N GLU A 105 -14.17 0.78 9.68
CA GLU A 105 -13.43 0.38 10.89
C GLU A 105 -13.25 1.53 11.87
N PRO A 106 -13.05 1.24 13.17
CA PRO A 106 -12.96 2.26 14.22
C PRO A 106 -11.55 2.87 14.32
N VAL A 107 -11.02 3.39 13.22
CA VAL A 107 -9.70 4.05 13.19
C VAL A 107 -9.78 5.40 13.91
N LEU A 108 -8.77 5.72 14.72
CA LEU A 108 -8.78 6.94 15.52
C LEU A 108 -8.62 8.18 14.62
N LYS A 109 -9.50 9.17 14.78
CA LYS A 109 -9.41 10.43 14.04
C LYS A 109 -8.10 11.16 14.36
N GLY A 110 -7.41 11.61 13.31
CA GLY A 110 -6.05 12.16 13.34
C GLY A 110 -4.97 11.19 12.86
N THR A 111 -5.32 9.93 12.58
CA THR A 111 -4.38 8.92 12.05
C THR A 111 -3.90 9.29 10.65
N ASN A 112 -4.80 9.77 9.77
CA ASN A 112 -4.42 10.24 8.44
C ASN A 112 -3.36 11.34 8.54
N ARG A 113 -3.62 12.36 9.34
CA ARG A 113 -2.70 13.46 9.57
C ARG A 113 -1.34 12.99 10.11
N ALA A 114 -1.33 12.09 11.08
CA ALA A 114 -0.08 11.58 11.66
C ALA A 114 0.76 10.79 10.65
N ALA A 115 0.11 10.01 9.79
CA ALA A 115 0.78 9.35 8.67
C ALA A 115 1.43 10.37 7.74
N LEU A 116 0.68 11.43 7.41
CA LEU A 116 1.09 12.47 6.48
C LEU A 116 2.21 13.38 7.02
N GLU A 117 2.39 13.47 8.33
CA GLU A 117 3.46 14.23 8.97
C GLU A 117 4.79 13.45 9.07
N SER A 118 4.78 12.12 8.84
CA SER A 118 5.98 11.29 8.91
C SER A 118 6.79 11.33 7.61
N SER A 119 8.12 11.46 7.71
CA SER A 119 9.03 11.39 6.56
C SER A 119 9.28 9.96 6.04
N GLU A 120 8.82 8.96 6.78
CA GLU A 120 9.10 7.54 6.49
C GLU A 120 7.93 6.83 5.83
N VAL A 121 6.72 7.40 5.88
CA VAL A 121 5.52 6.78 5.30
C VAL A 121 5.53 6.94 3.78
N ASP A 122 5.17 5.88 3.06
CA ASP A 122 5.10 5.90 1.61
C ASP A 122 3.68 6.09 1.08
N ILE A 123 2.72 5.43 1.73
CA ILE A 123 1.32 5.31 1.30
C ILE A 123 0.42 5.49 2.51
N LEU A 124 -0.59 6.33 2.36
CA LEU A 124 -1.75 6.36 3.25
C LEU A 124 -2.85 5.47 2.65
N ALA A 125 -3.03 4.28 3.24
CA ALA A 125 -3.98 3.28 2.75
C ALA A 125 -5.42 3.71 3.04
N HIS A 126 -6.31 3.42 2.08
CA HIS A 126 -7.77 3.65 2.14
C HIS A 126 -8.22 4.74 3.16
N PRO A 127 -7.89 6.03 2.94
CA PRO A 127 -7.99 7.08 3.94
C PRO A 127 -9.42 7.52 4.29
N GLY A 128 -10.43 6.80 3.79
CA GLY A 128 -11.84 7.15 3.96
C GLY A 128 -12.19 8.49 3.31
N LEU A 129 -12.86 9.35 4.08
CA LEU A 129 -13.35 10.65 3.62
C LEU A 129 -12.31 11.76 3.84
N ILE A 130 -11.11 11.58 3.28
CA ILE A 130 -9.98 12.51 3.41
C ILE A 130 -10.35 13.95 3.01
N GLY A 131 -9.88 14.93 3.77
CA GLY A 131 -10.07 16.36 3.49
C GLY A 131 -9.09 16.92 2.46
N TYR A 132 -9.37 18.13 1.94
CA TYR A 132 -8.45 18.83 1.04
C TYR A 132 -7.11 19.15 1.70
N ASP A 133 -7.12 19.64 2.95
CA ASP A 133 -5.90 19.96 3.71
C ASP A 133 -4.97 18.73 3.84
N GLU A 134 -5.54 17.56 4.15
CA GLU A 134 -4.77 16.31 4.26
C GLU A 134 -4.26 15.83 2.89
N ALA A 135 -5.07 15.96 1.84
CA ALA A 135 -4.64 15.60 0.49
C ALA A 135 -3.53 16.54 -0.04
N GLU A 136 -3.54 17.82 0.34
CA GLU A 136 -2.45 18.75 0.07
C GLU A 136 -1.17 18.37 0.81
N MET A 137 -1.27 18.00 2.09
CA MET A 137 -0.13 17.46 2.84
C MET A 137 0.45 16.20 2.18
N ALA A 138 -0.41 15.29 1.70
CA ALA A 138 0.01 14.10 0.97
C ALA A 138 0.82 14.46 -0.29
N ARG A 139 0.38 15.46 -1.06
CA ARG A 139 1.11 15.97 -2.22
C ARG A 139 2.46 16.58 -1.82
N GLU A 140 2.49 17.38 -0.77
CA GLU A 140 3.69 18.12 -0.34
C GLU A 140 4.77 17.20 0.21
N ASN A 141 4.36 16.18 0.96
CA ASN A 141 5.26 15.21 1.58
C ASN A 141 5.51 13.97 0.69
N ASP A 142 5.05 14.01 -0.56
CA ASP A 142 5.16 12.91 -1.54
C ASP A 142 4.54 11.58 -1.07
N ILE A 143 3.56 11.61 -0.17
CA ILE A 143 2.85 10.40 0.30
C ILE A 143 1.70 10.09 -0.65
N ALA A 144 1.64 8.85 -1.14
CA ALA A 144 0.58 8.46 -2.05
C ALA A 144 -0.72 8.15 -1.29
N LEU A 145 -1.86 8.52 -1.88
CA LEU A 145 -3.18 8.12 -1.41
C LEU A 145 -3.62 6.85 -2.13
N GLU A 146 -4.11 5.88 -1.38
CA GLU A 146 -4.54 4.61 -1.95
C GLU A 146 -6.00 4.61 -2.40
N ILE A 147 -6.23 4.03 -3.57
CA ILE A 147 -7.50 3.51 -4.03
C ILE A 147 -7.42 1.99 -3.87
N THR A 148 -8.24 1.41 -2.99
CA THR A 148 -8.13 -0.02 -2.65
C THR A 148 -9.15 -0.88 -3.40
N ALA A 149 -8.79 -2.12 -3.71
CA ALA A 149 -9.73 -3.13 -4.18
C ALA A 149 -10.48 -3.85 -3.05
N ARG A 150 -10.05 -3.66 -1.79
CA ARG A 150 -10.61 -4.35 -0.62
C ARG A 150 -12.07 -3.97 -0.40
N SER A 151 -12.91 -5.00 -0.30
CA SER A 151 -14.33 -4.84 -0.04
C SER A 151 -14.57 -4.07 1.26
N GLY A 152 -15.50 -3.11 1.23
CA GLY A 152 -15.76 -2.21 2.35
C GLY A 152 -14.90 -0.95 2.28
N HIS A 153 -13.57 -1.07 2.34
CA HIS A 153 -12.68 0.08 2.24
C HIS A 153 -12.81 0.81 0.89
N CYS A 154 -13.12 0.07 -0.19
CA CYS A 154 -13.29 0.63 -1.54
C CYS A 154 -14.50 1.58 -1.68
N LEU A 155 -15.40 1.64 -0.69
CA LEU A 155 -16.60 2.48 -0.73
C LEU A 155 -16.29 3.98 -0.81
N ALA A 156 -15.10 4.40 -0.35
CA ALA A 156 -14.65 5.80 -0.41
C ALA A 156 -13.80 6.13 -1.65
N ASN A 157 -13.50 5.15 -2.52
CA ASN A 157 -12.55 5.32 -3.64
C ASN A 157 -12.88 6.53 -4.54
N GLY A 158 -14.14 6.75 -4.87
CA GLY A 158 -14.55 7.90 -5.68
C GLY A 158 -14.22 9.24 -5.03
N HIS A 159 -14.39 9.34 -3.72
CA HIS A 159 -14.03 10.53 -2.93
C HIS A 159 -12.51 10.75 -2.91
N VAL A 160 -11.75 9.71 -2.55
CA VAL A 160 -10.28 9.78 -2.50
C VAL A 160 -9.70 10.14 -3.87
N ALA A 161 -10.20 9.53 -4.94
CA ALA A 161 -9.77 9.83 -6.30
C ALA A 161 -10.10 11.28 -6.70
N SER A 162 -11.31 11.77 -6.40
CA SER A 162 -11.71 13.14 -6.70
C SER A 162 -10.82 14.16 -5.98
N VAL A 163 -10.74 14.08 -4.66
CA VAL A 163 -9.96 15.01 -3.83
C VAL A 163 -8.48 14.96 -4.19
N GLY A 164 -7.90 13.75 -4.26
CA GLY A 164 -6.49 13.58 -4.60
C GLY A 164 -6.14 14.10 -6.00
N MET A 165 -7.01 13.91 -7.00
CA MET A 165 -6.79 14.45 -8.34
C MET A 165 -6.92 15.97 -8.42
N GLU A 166 -7.80 16.56 -7.63
CA GLU A 166 -8.03 18.01 -7.59
C GLU A 166 -6.81 18.75 -7.04
N VAL A 167 -6.25 18.27 -5.92
CA VAL A 167 -5.04 18.86 -5.33
C VAL A 167 -3.76 18.43 -6.06
N GLY A 168 -3.81 17.33 -6.83
CA GLY A 168 -2.66 16.78 -7.55
C GLY A 168 -1.79 15.83 -6.73
N ALA A 169 -2.34 15.23 -5.66
CA ALA A 169 -1.70 14.17 -4.91
C ALA A 169 -1.46 12.93 -5.78
N SER A 170 -0.48 12.12 -5.40
CA SER A 170 -0.22 10.87 -6.10
C SER A 170 -1.18 9.80 -5.64
N LEU A 171 -1.81 9.11 -6.60
CA LEU A 171 -2.70 8.00 -6.33
C LEU A 171 -2.02 6.68 -6.70
N VAL A 172 -2.33 5.61 -5.96
CA VAL A 172 -1.97 4.21 -6.28
C VAL A 172 -3.20 3.32 -6.17
N ILE A 173 -3.21 2.17 -6.87
CA ILE A 173 -4.28 1.17 -6.75
C ILE A 173 -3.71 -0.16 -6.29
N ASN A 174 -3.96 -0.50 -5.03
CA ASN A 174 -3.52 -1.74 -4.39
C ASN A 174 -4.71 -2.62 -4.02
N THR A 175 -4.42 -3.87 -3.65
CA THR A 175 -5.48 -4.83 -3.33
C THR A 175 -5.87 -4.86 -1.87
N ASP A 176 -4.89 -4.64 -0.98
CA ASP A 176 -5.07 -4.92 0.45
C ASP A 176 -5.53 -6.38 0.63
N THR A 177 -4.75 -7.27 -0.02
CA THR A 177 -5.02 -8.70 -0.09
C THR A 177 -4.87 -9.34 1.28
N HIS A 178 -5.93 -10.00 1.75
CA HIS A 178 -5.87 -10.89 2.92
C HIS A 178 -6.19 -12.34 2.53
N HIS A 179 -7.11 -12.52 1.58
CA HIS A 179 -7.57 -13.83 1.12
C HIS A 179 -6.99 -14.20 -0.25
N PRO A 180 -6.90 -15.51 -0.58
CA PRO A 180 -6.47 -16.00 -1.88
C PRO A 180 -7.14 -15.36 -3.11
N ALA A 181 -8.37 -14.89 -2.97
CA ALA A 181 -9.19 -14.32 -4.03
C ALA A 181 -9.07 -12.79 -4.17
N ASP A 182 -8.38 -12.12 -3.24
CA ASP A 182 -8.28 -10.65 -3.22
C ASP A 182 -7.24 -10.12 -4.22
N LEU A 183 -6.23 -10.93 -4.58
CA LEU A 183 -5.23 -10.56 -5.58
C LEU A 183 -5.88 -10.42 -6.97
N ILE A 184 -5.63 -9.29 -7.62
CA ILE A 184 -6.24 -8.96 -8.91
C ILE A 184 -5.21 -8.75 -10.02
N SER A 185 -5.62 -9.00 -11.27
CA SER A 185 -4.79 -8.66 -12.45
C SER A 185 -4.76 -7.15 -12.74
N TYR A 186 -3.81 -6.72 -13.58
CA TYR A 186 -3.76 -5.35 -14.10
C TYR A 186 -5.11 -4.89 -14.69
N ASN A 187 -5.80 -5.76 -15.43
CA ASN A 187 -7.06 -5.41 -16.09
C ASN A 187 -8.19 -5.16 -15.09
N VAL A 188 -8.24 -5.90 -13.98
CA VAL A 188 -9.24 -5.68 -12.93
C VAL A 188 -8.94 -4.37 -12.19
N ALA A 189 -7.67 -4.12 -11.83
CA ALA A 189 -7.25 -2.86 -11.22
C ALA A 189 -7.56 -1.64 -12.12
N TYR A 190 -7.43 -1.80 -13.43
CA TYR A 190 -7.83 -0.81 -14.42
C TYR A 190 -9.33 -0.49 -14.35
N GLN A 191 -10.19 -1.51 -14.26
CA GLN A 191 -11.64 -1.30 -14.11
C GLN A 191 -11.99 -0.64 -12.77
N ILE A 192 -11.30 -1.00 -11.68
CA ILE A 192 -11.47 -0.36 -10.37
C ILE A 192 -11.11 1.12 -10.45
N GLY A 193 -10.00 1.46 -11.11
CA GLY A 193 -9.61 2.86 -11.32
C GLY A 193 -10.65 3.67 -12.11
N LEU A 194 -11.22 3.08 -13.18
CA LEU A 194 -12.34 3.70 -13.90
C LEU A 194 -13.58 3.87 -12.99
N GLY A 195 -13.91 2.84 -12.21
CA GLY A 195 -15.02 2.86 -11.25
C GLY A 195 -14.86 3.89 -10.13
N ALA A 196 -13.62 4.19 -9.74
CA ALA A 196 -13.27 5.27 -8.83
C ALA A 196 -13.35 6.67 -9.49
N GLY A 197 -13.68 6.76 -10.79
CA GLY A 197 -13.77 8.04 -11.50
C GLY A 197 -12.44 8.57 -12.02
N ILE A 198 -11.36 7.78 -12.01
CA ILE A 198 -10.07 8.19 -12.58
C ILE A 198 -10.17 8.15 -14.10
N PRO A 199 -9.89 9.26 -14.81
CA PRO A 199 -9.92 9.27 -16.27
C PRO A 199 -8.89 8.29 -16.86
N GLU A 200 -9.28 7.57 -17.92
CA GLU A 200 -8.44 6.59 -18.61
C GLU A 200 -7.00 7.08 -18.90
N LYS A 201 -6.86 8.33 -19.36
CA LYS A 201 -5.55 8.95 -19.63
C LYS A 201 -4.62 9.05 -18.41
N LYS A 202 -5.15 9.00 -17.19
CA LYS A 202 -4.39 9.04 -15.92
C LYS A 202 -4.12 7.65 -15.35
N LEU A 203 -4.81 6.59 -15.78
CA LEU A 203 -4.70 5.26 -15.19
C LEU A 203 -3.31 4.66 -15.29
N LYS A 204 -2.60 4.87 -16.41
CA LYS A 204 -1.20 4.43 -16.54
C LYS A 204 -0.32 5.02 -15.43
N LYS A 205 -0.52 6.30 -15.10
CA LYS A 205 0.24 6.98 -14.05
C LYS A 205 -0.04 6.34 -12.68
N VAL A 206 -1.31 6.09 -12.37
CA VAL A 206 -1.75 5.52 -11.07
C VAL A 206 -1.33 4.06 -10.91
N LEU A 207 -1.44 3.26 -11.97
CA LEU A 207 -1.16 1.81 -11.93
C LEU A 207 0.31 1.43 -12.14
N LYS A 208 1.13 2.35 -12.69
CA LYS A 208 2.51 2.02 -13.08
C LYS A 208 3.51 3.10 -12.68
N ASP A 209 3.32 4.33 -13.13
CA ASP A 209 4.36 5.36 -12.97
C ASP A 209 4.52 5.78 -11.50
N ASN A 210 3.41 5.94 -10.75
CA ASN A 210 3.43 6.28 -9.33
C ASN A 210 4.01 5.13 -8.47
N PRO A 211 3.55 3.87 -8.59
CA PRO A 211 4.19 2.74 -7.89
C PRO A 211 5.69 2.63 -8.18
N LYS A 212 6.11 2.74 -9.46
CA LYS A 212 7.55 2.74 -9.81
C LYS A 212 8.31 3.91 -9.20
N ARG A 213 7.69 5.10 -9.08
CA ARG A 213 8.32 6.25 -8.43
C ARG A 213 8.55 5.98 -6.94
N ILE A 214 7.56 5.41 -6.26
CA ILE A 214 7.65 5.02 -4.84
C ILE A 214 8.77 3.99 -4.63
N LEU A 215 8.84 2.96 -5.47
CA LEU A 215 9.89 1.95 -5.39
C LEU A 215 11.28 2.55 -5.64
N LYS A 216 11.40 3.40 -6.66
CA LYS A 216 12.67 4.04 -7.02
C LYS A 216 13.21 4.94 -5.92
N ARG A 217 12.37 5.71 -5.22
CA ARG A 217 12.84 6.56 -4.10
C ARG A 217 13.32 5.73 -2.90
N ASN A 218 12.78 4.53 -2.72
CA ASN A 218 13.22 3.56 -1.72
C ASN A 218 14.39 2.67 -2.21
N GLY A 219 15.01 3.01 -3.36
CA GLY A 219 16.20 2.30 -3.87
C GLY A 219 15.91 1.03 -4.68
N ILE A 220 14.65 0.66 -4.85
CA ILE A 220 14.23 -0.56 -5.58
C ILE A 220 14.11 -0.23 -7.08
N LYS A 221 14.72 -1.03 -7.94
CA LYS A 221 14.73 -0.83 -9.41
C LYS A 221 14.01 -1.97 -10.12
N ILE A 222 12.91 -1.63 -10.79
CA ILE A 222 12.12 -2.52 -11.65
C ILE A 222 11.76 -1.85 -12.99
#